data_AF-A0A924E860-F1
#
_entry.id   AF-A0A924E860-F1
#
_cell.length_a   1.000
_cell.length_b   1.000
_cell.length_c   1.000
_cell.angle_alpha   90.00
_cell.angle_beta   90.00
_cell.angle_gamma   90.00
#
_symmetry.space_group_name_H-M   'P 1'
#
loop_
_entity.id
_entity.type
_entity.pdbx_description
1 polymer ?
#
loop_
_entity_poly.entity_id
_entity_poly.type
_entity_poly.pdbx_seq_one_letter_code
_entity_poly.pdbx_strand_id
1 'polypeptide(L)'
;DLYKNGTNLGAAVGSVYGKDAETTFNTVWKLHLDQFVAYAVAGSKGDEAGKKAALQSIDANYTKPLAAYLAKANPNLPQDALYSGLSEHVTMTAQMIDDQVKGDYPAAQALRAQGVQHLDGLFSTLAEGIVKQFPDKFTN
;
A
#
# COMPACT_ATOMS: atom_id res chain seq x y z
N ASP A 1 -7.68 6.99 -11.13
CA ASP A 1 -6.77 8.10 -10.79
C ASP A 1 -6.12 7.77 -9.46
N LEU A 2 -4.81 7.46 -9.42
CA LEU A 2 -4.13 6.83 -8.26
C LEU A 2 -4.22 7.69 -7.00
N TYR A 3 -4.12 9.02 -7.17
CA TYR A 3 -4.24 9.96 -6.07
C TYR A 3 -5.65 9.97 -5.46
N LYS A 4 -6.70 9.91 -6.29
CA LYS A 4 -8.11 9.92 -5.85
C LYS A 4 -8.46 8.66 -5.05
N ASN A 5 -7.95 7.50 -5.45
CA ASN A 5 -8.13 6.25 -4.69
C ASN A 5 -7.44 6.31 -3.32
N GLY A 6 -6.22 6.86 -3.27
CA GLY A 6 -5.52 7.12 -2.00
C GLY A 6 -6.26 8.09 -1.09
N THR A 7 -6.85 9.15 -1.65
CA THR A 7 -7.59 10.15 -0.86
C THR A 7 -8.86 9.57 -0.24
N ASN A 8 -9.56 8.68 -0.98
CA ASN A 8 -10.74 7.98 -0.46
C ASN A 8 -10.40 7.03 0.69
N LEU A 9 -9.27 6.32 0.59
CA LEU A 9 -8.76 5.47 1.67
C LEU A 9 -8.35 6.29 2.89
N GLY A 10 -7.65 7.39 2.68
CA GLY A 10 -7.32 8.33 3.75
C GLY A 10 -8.57 8.85 4.46
N ALA A 11 -9.60 9.24 3.71
CA ALA A 11 -10.87 9.70 4.27
C ALA A 11 -11.61 8.59 5.06
N ALA A 12 -11.57 7.34 4.58
CA ALA A 12 -12.14 6.20 5.29
C ALA A 12 -11.39 5.90 6.60
N VAL A 13 -10.05 5.97 6.59
CA VAL A 13 -9.23 5.88 7.81
C VAL A 13 -9.57 7.04 8.75
N GLY A 14 -9.73 8.25 8.21
CA GLY A 14 -10.10 9.45 8.96
C GLY A 14 -11.47 9.40 9.63
N SER A 15 -12.46 8.81 8.96
CA SER A 15 -13.82 8.70 9.50
C SER A 15 -13.90 7.76 10.71
N VAL A 16 -12.98 6.80 10.81
CA VAL A 16 -12.91 5.83 11.90
C VAL A 16 -11.96 6.30 13.01
N TYR A 17 -10.79 6.81 12.65
CA TYR A 17 -9.68 7.07 13.58
C TYR A 17 -9.34 8.56 13.77
N GLY A 18 -10.08 9.47 13.13
CA GLY A 18 -9.94 10.92 13.28
C GLY A 18 -9.01 11.58 12.25
N LYS A 19 -8.98 12.92 12.24
CA LYS A 19 -8.31 13.69 11.17
C LYS A 19 -6.78 13.51 11.12
N ASP A 20 -6.16 13.27 12.27
CA ASP A 20 -4.72 13.03 12.35
C ASP A 20 -4.34 11.68 11.69
N ALA A 21 -5.23 10.69 11.77
CA ALA A 21 -5.09 9.40 11.10
C ALA A 21 -5.09 9.55 9.58
N GLU A 22 -6.05 10.29 9.05
CA GLU A 22 -6.15 10.61 7.62
C GLU A 22 -4.92 11.36 7.13
N THR A 23 -4.46 12.37 7.87
CA THR A 23 -3.28 13.16 7.52
C THR A 23 -2.03 12.29 7.46
N THR A 24 -1.86 11.42 8.45
CA THR A 24 -0.75 10.46 8.50
C THR A 24 -0.81 9.50 7.31
N PHE A 25 -1.98 8.91 7.04
CA PHE A 25 -2.20 8.02 5.90
C PHE A 25 -1.85 8.69 4.58
N ASN A 26 -2.38 9.90 4.33
CA ASN A 26 -2.13 10.62 3.09
C ASN A 26 -0.65 10.97 2.91
N THR A 27 0.07 11.25 3.99
CA THR A 27 1.51 11.53 3.96
C THR A 27 2.32 10.30 3.56
N VAL A 28 2.09 9.16 4.21
CA VAL A 28 2.78 7.91 3.86
C VAL A 28 2.37 7.41 2.47
N TRP A 29 1.11 7.64 2.08
CA TRP A 29 0.62 7.35 0.74
C TRP A 29 1.34 8.21 -0.32
N LYS A 30 1.57 9.49 -0.07
CA LYS A 30 2.37 10.28 -1.02
C LYS A 30 3.80 9.74 -1.15
N LEU A 31 4.43 9.40 -0.03
CA LEU A 31 5.80 8.89 -0.02
C LEU A 31 5.94 7.59 -0.83
N HIS A 32 5.00 6.63 -0.70
CA HIS A 32 5.09 5.38 -1.46
C HIS A 32 5.04 5.62 -2.98
N LEU A 33 4.21 6.57 -3.46
CA LEU A 33 4.14 6.93 -4.88
C LEU A 33 5.48 7.51 -5.36
N ASP A 34 6.04 8.45 -4.59
CA ASP A 34 7.30 9.11 -4.93
C ASP A 34 8.45 8.07 -5.01
N GLN A 35 8.46 7.06 -4.14
CA GLN A 35 9.47 6.00 -4.18
C GLN A 35 9.29 5.01 -5.34
N PHE A 36 8.07 4.68 -5.76
CA PHE A 36 7.87 3.88 -6.97
C PHE A 36 8.28 4.62 -8.25
N VAL A 37 8.10 5.95 -8.29
CA VAL A 37 8.66 6.78 -9.37
C VAL A 37 10.19 6.71 -9.35
N ALA A 38 10.83 6.83 -8.18
CA ALA A 38 12.28 6.69 -8.06
C ALA A 38 12.78 5.29 -8.51
N TYR A 39 12.06 4.22 -8.13
CA TYR A 39 12.33 2.86 -8.58
C TYR A 39 12.26 2.74 -10.11
N ALA A 40 11.21 3.28 -10.74
CA ALA A 40 11.05 3.28 -12.19
C ALA A 40 12.17 4.03 -12.91
N VAL A 41 12.56 5.20 -12.39
CA VAL A 41 13.67 5.99 -12.94
C VAL A 41 14.99 5.23 -12.82
N ALA A 42 15.26 4.58 -11.68
CA ALA A 42 16.44 3.75 -11.50
C ALA A 42 16.45 2.55 -12.47
N GLY A 43 15.30 1.86 -12.60
CA GLY A 43 15.12 0.77 -13.55
C GLY A 43 15.39 1.18 -14.99
N SER A 44 14.87 2.32 -15.44
CA SER A 44 15.12 2.83 -16.80
C SER A 44 16.60 3.13 -17.11
N LYS A 45 17.43 3.28 -16.07
CA LYS A 45 18.87 3.55 -16.17
C LYS A 45 19.72 2.31 -15.90
N GLY A 46 19.12 1.15 -15.60
CA GLY A 46 19.83 -0.04 -15.16
C GLY A 46 20.49 0.11 -13.79
N ASP A 47 20.03 1.03 -12.96
CA ASP A 47 20.58 1.32 -11.64
C ASP A 47 19.96 0.42 -10.57
N GLU A 48 20.52 -0.78 -10.40
CA GLU A 48 20.06 -1.75 -9.39
C GLU A 48 20.26 -1.24 -7.94
N ALA A 49 21.27 -0.40 -7.69
CA ALA A 49 21.48 0.19 -6.38
C ALA A 49 20.36 1.19 -6.04
N GLY A 50 19.96 2.02 -7.01
CA GLY A 50 18.83 2.94 -6.90
C GLY A 50 17.51 2.22 -6.68
N LYS A 51 17.26 1.11 -7.39
CA LYS A 51 16.07 0.25 -7.17
C LYS A 51 16.02 -0.28 -5.75
N LYS A 52 17.14 -0.83 -5.26
CA LYS A 52 17.24 -1.34 -3.88
C LYS A 52 17.01 -0.23 -2.85
N ALA A 53 17.58 0.95 -3.05
CA ALA A 53 17.39 2.09 -2.15
C ALA A 53 15.93 2.55 -2.09
N ALA A 54 15.24 2.59 -3.23
CA ALA A 54 13.81 2.90 -3.29
C ALA A 54 12.97 1.88 -2.52
N LEU A 55 13.21 0.56 -2.69
CA LEU A 55 12.50 -0.47 -1.94
C LEU A 55 12.76 -0.40 -0.43
N GLN A 56 14.00 -0.15 -0.02
CA GLN A 56 14.34 0.04 1.39
C GLN A 56 13.64 1.26 1.99
N SER A 57 13.52 2.35 1.23
CA SER A 57 12.80 3.55 1.63
C SER A 57 11.29 3.27 1.78
N ILE A 58 10.68 2.52 0.86
CA ILE A 58 9.28 2.09 0.96
C ILE A 58 9.07 1.25 2.22
N ASP A 59 9.92 0.26 2.46
CA ASP A 59 9.81 -0.60 3.64
C ASP A 59 9.89 0.18 4.96
N ALA A 60 10.90 1.05 5.09
CA ALA A 60 11.17 1.80 6.31
C ALA A 60 10.14 2.91 6.58
N ASN A 61 9.65 3.58 5.53
CA ASN A 61 8.85 4.81 5.67
C ASN A 61 7.37 4.63 5.31
N TYR A 62 6.98 3.51 4.71
CA TYR A 62 5.59 3.20 4.36
C TYR A 62 5.13 1.86 4.94
N THR A 63 5.74 0.74 4.54
CA THR A 63 5.24 -0.61 4.87
C THR A 63 5.22 -0.86 6.38
N LYS A 64 6.36 -0.68 7.06
CA LYS A 64 6.46 -0.89 8.52
C LYS A 64 5.64 0.12 9.31
N PRO A 65 5.73 1.45 9.06
CA PRO A 65 4.95 2.42 9.82
C PRO A 65 3.44 2.25 9.65
N LEU A 66 2.96 1.97 8.42
CA LEU A 66 1.53 1.78 8.18
C LEU A 66 1.00 0.50 8.84
N ALA A 67 1.74 -0.60 8.75
CA ALA A 67 1.38 -1.85 9.43
C ALA A 67 1.29 -1.65 10.96
N ALA A 68 2.30 -1.02 11.55
CA ALA A 68 2.32 -0.73 13.00
C ALA A 68 1.19 0.21 13.42
N TYR A 69 0.92 1.25 12.62
CA TYR A 69 -0.16 2.19 12.86
C TYR A 69 -1.53 1.50 12.87
N LEU A 70 -1.83 0.72 11.82
CA LEU A 70 -3.11 0.03 11.68
C LEU A 70 -3.30 -1.05 12.76
N ALA A 71 -2.25 -1.79 13.11
CA ALA A 71 -2.30 -2.77 14.20
C ALA A 71 -2.53 -2.13 15.57
N LYS A 72 -1.94 -0.95 15.83
CA LYS A 72 -2.19 -0.18 17.05
C LYS A 72 -3.62 0.37 17.07
N ALA A 73 -4.14 0.80 15.92
CA ALA A 73 -5.48 1.35 15.80
C ALA A 73 -6.56 0.27 15.95
N ASN A 74 -6.28 -0.97 15.54
CA ASN A 74 -7.23 -2.07 15.55
C ASN A 74 -6.61 -3.39 16.04
N PRO A 75 -6.99 -3.90 17.21
CA PRO A 75 -6.43 -5.14 17.76
C PRO A 75 -6.78 -6.39 16.95
N ASN A 76 -7.74 -6.31 16.02
CA ASN A 76 -8.12 -7.42 15.14
C ASN A 76 -7.24 -7.51 13.88
N LEU A 77 -6.28 -6.61 13.70
CA LEU A 77 -5.38 -6.57 12.56
C LEU A 77 -3.93 -6.85 13.02
N PRO A 78 -3.45 -8.10 12.97
CA PRO A 78 -2.08 -8.42 13.37
C PRO A 78 -1.06 -7.67 12.52
N GLN A 79 -0.08 -7.03 13.16
CA GLN A 79 0.94 -6.23 12.47
C GLN A 79 1.70 -7.04 11.42
N ASP A 80 2.03 -8.30 11.71
CA ASP A 80 2.79 -9.16 10.78
C ASP A 80 1.97 -9.49 9.52
N ALA A 81 0.66 -9.72 9.66
CA ALA A 81 -0.22 -9.96 8.53
C ALA A 81 -0.36 -8.70 7.65
N LEU A 82 -0.53 -7.53 8.28
CA LEU A 82 -0.56 -6.25 7.58
C LEU A 82 0.76 -5.98 6.83
N TYR A 83 1.89 -6.18 7.51
CA TYR A 83 3.21 -6.00 6.92
C TYR A 83 3.43 -6.94 5.74
N SER A 84 3.05 -8.22 5.86
CA SER A 84 3.17 -9.21 4.79
C SER A 84 2.35 -8.79 3.57
N GLY A 85 1.07 -8.44 3.76
CA GLY A 85 0.21 -8.03 2.65
C GLY A 85 0.69 -6.75 1.96
N LEU A 86 1.17 -5.76 2.73
CA LEU A 86 1.76 -4.54 2.17
C LEU A 86 3.07 -4.83 1.40
N SER A 87 3.92 -5.72 1.93
CA SER A 87 5.19 -6.10 1.28
C SER A 87 4.96 -6.85 -0.04
N GLU A 88 3.95 -7.72 -0.08
CA GLU A 88 3.53 -8.41 -1.29
C GLU A 88 3.07 -7.42 -2.36
N HIS A 89 2.22 -6.46 -1.97
CA HIS A 89 1.78 -5.39 -2.87
C HIS A 89 2.96 -4.59 -3.45
N VAL A 90 3.95 -4.25 -2.61
CA VAL A 90 5.14 -3.52 -3.04
C VAL A 90 5.95 -4.33 -4.05
N THR A 91 6.11 -5.63 -3.79
CA THR A 91 6.84 -6.56 -4.67
C THR A 91 6.16 -6.70 -6.03
N MET A 92 4.83 -6.89 -6.05
CA MET A 92 4.06 -6.96 -7.31
C MET A 92 4.19 -5.68 -8.13
N THR A 93 4.14 -4.52 -7.47
CA THR A 93 4.26 -3.21 -8.13
C THR A 93 5.66 -3.00 -8.69
N ALA A 94 6.71 -3.38 -7.94
CA ALA A 94 8.09 -3.31 -8.42
C ALA A 94 8.33 -4.20 -9.65
N GLN A 95 7.79 -5.42 -9.64
CA GLN A 95 7.88 -6.34 -10.78
C GLN A 95 7.11 -5.80 -12.00
N MET A 96 5.91 -5.26 -11.80
CA MET A 96 5.15 -4.63 -12.87
C MET A 96 5.93 -3.48 -13.54
N ILE A 97 6.65 -2.68 -12.76
CA ILE A 97 7.52 -1.61 -13.27
C ILE A 97 8.70 -2.19 -14.06
N ASP A 98 9.34 -3.24 -13.54
CA ASP A 98 10.46 -3.91 -14.23
C ASP A 98 10.02 -4.49 -15.57
N ASP A 99 8.83 -5.09 -15.66
CA ASP A 99 8.28 -5.62 -16.90
C ASP A 99 7.97 -4.50 -17.90
N GLN A 100 7.43 -3.36 -17.44
CA GLN A 100 7.26 -2.16 -18.26
C GLN A 100 8.58 -1.62 -18.80
N VAL A 101 9.61 -1.52 -17.96
CA VAL A 101 10.95 -1.03 -18.37
C VAL A 101 11.57 -1.97 -19.43
N LYS A 102 11.34 -3.28 -19.32
CA LYS A 102 11.82 -4.28 -20.29
C LYS A 102 10.96 -4.38 -21.56
N GLY A 103 9.84 -3.67 -21.62
CA GLY A 103 8.90 -3.71 -22.74
C GLY A 103 7.96 -4.92 -22.76
N ASP A 104 7.90 -5.70 -21.67
CA ASP A 104 6.96 -6.81 -21.51
C ASP A 104 5.60 -6.29 -20.97
N TYR A 105 4.90 -5.54 -21.82
CA TYR A 105 3.60 -4.97 -21.48
C TYR A 105 2.54 -6.02 -21.13
N PRO A 106 2.47 -7.20 -21.80
CA PRO A 106 1.54 -8.26 -21.39
C PRO A 106 1.76 -8.74 -19.96
N ALA A 107 3.02 -9.00 -19.56
CA ALA A 107 3.32 -9.40 -18.18
C ALA A 107 2.96 -8.29 -17.17
N ALA A 108 3.31 -7.04 -17.47
CA ALA A 108 2.97 -5.92 -16.62
C ALA A 108 1.44 -5.78 -16.43
N GLN A 109 0.64 -5.99 -17.48
CA GLN A 109 -0.82 -5.92 -17.39
C GLN A 109 -1.41 -7.09 -16.60
N ALA A 110 -0.85 -8.30 -16.73
CA ALA A 110 -1.25 -9.44 -15.92
C ALA A 110 -0.98 -9.19 -14.43
N LEU A 111 0.21 -8.68 -14.09
CA LEU A 111 0.55 -8.31 -12.71
C LEU A 111 -0.31 -7.18 -12.18
N ARG A 112 -0.68 -6.20 -13.01
CA ARG A 112 -1.63 -5.15 -12.62
C ARG A 112 -2.98 -5.74 -12.22
N ALA A 113 -3.51 -6.70 -12.99
CA ALA A 113 -4.78 -7.35 -12.67
C ALA A 113 -4.70 -8.13 -11.35
N GLN A 114 -3.61 -8.88 -11.13
CA GLN A 114 -3.36 -9.57 -9.87
C GLN A 114 -3.21 -8.59 -8.70
N GLY A 115 -2.51 -7.46 -8.91
CA GLY A 115 -2.31 -6.43 -7.89
C GLY A 115 -3.62 -5.76 -7.46
N VAL A 116 -4.59 -5.61 -8.36
CA VAL A 116 -5.95 -5.15 -8.01
C VAL A 116 -6.64 -6.19 -7.13
N GLN A 117 -6.61 -7.47 -7.49
CA GLN A 117 -7.21 -8.54 -6.68
C GLN A 117 -6.58 -8.62 -5.28
N HIS A 118 -5.26 -8.46 -5.19
CA HIS A 118 -4.54 -8.41 -3.91
C HIS A 118 -5.00 -7.23 -3.04
N LEU A 119 -5.13 -6.04 -3.64
CA LEU A 119 -5.64 -4.86 -2.94
C LEU A 119 -7.08 -5.04 -2.46
N ASP A 120 -7.95 -5.67 -3.25
CA ASP A 120 -9.33 -5.97 -2.84
C ASP A 120 -9.36 -6.86 -1.58
N GLY A 121 -8.50 -7.89 -1.52
CA GLY A 121 -8.37 -8.76 -0.34
C GLY A 121 -7.81 -8.02 0.88
N LEU A 122 -6.79 -7.18 0.68
CA LEU A 122 -6.22 -6.36 1.75
C LEU A 122 -7.26 -5.39 2.33
N PHE A 123 -8.01 -4.68 1.47
CA PHE A 123 -9.06 -3.76 1.93
C PHE A 123 -10.23 -4.47 2.58
N SER A 124 -10.61 -5.65 2.11
CA SER A 124 -11.63 -6.47 2.77
C SER A 124 -11.20 -6.86 4.19
N THR A 125 -9.95 -7.26 4.37
CA THR A 125 -9.38 -7.58 5.69
C THR A 125 -9.43 -6.36 6.64
N LEU A 126 -9.07 -5.17 6.13
CA LEU A 126 -9.15 -3.93 6.91
C LEU A 126 -10.58 -3.59 7.30
N ALA A 127 -11.53 -3.71 6.37
CA ALA A 127 -12.94 -3.45 6.62
C ALA A 127 -13.52 -4.42 7.67
N GLU A 128 -13.24 -5.71 7.55
CA GLU A 128 -13.63 -6.71 8.55
C GLU A 128 -13.05 -6.41 9.94
N GLY A 129 -11.79 -6.00 10.01
CA GLY A 129 -11.18 -5.56 11.26
C GLY A 129 -11.94 -4.40 11.90
N ILE A 130 -12.31 -3.39 11.11
CA ILE A 130 -13.06 -2.21 11.59
C ILE A 130 -14.45 -2.63 12.08
N VAL A 131 -15.16 -3.48 11.34
CA VAL A 131 -16.47 -4.01 11.76
C VAL A 131 -16.34 -4.77 13.09
N LYS A 132 -15.32 -5.60 13.26
CA LYS A 132 -15.05 -6.31 14.52
C LYS A 132 -14.73 -5.36 15.69
N GLN A 133 -14.08 -4.23 15.42
CA GLN A 133 -13.74 -3.24 16.44
C GLN A 133 -14.96 -2.41 16.87
N PHE A 134 -15.89 -2.13 15.95
CA PHE A 134 -17.05 -1.29 16.19
C PHE A 134 -18.37 -1.96 15.75
N PRO A 135 -18.73 -3.13 16.29
CA PRO A 135 -19.88 -3.90 15.82
C PRO A 135 -21.18 -3.08 15.83
N ASP A 136 -21.41 -2.31 16.89
CA ASP A 136 -22.60 -1.47 17.08
C ASP A 136 -22.77 -0.34 16.05
N LYS A 137 -21.70 0.02 15.32
CA LYS A 137 -21.77 1.02 14.23
C LYS A 137 -22.23 0.43 12.90
N PHE A 138 -22.22 -0.90 12.77
CA PHE A 138 -22.43 -1.61 11.50
C PHE A 138 -23.50 -2.71 11.56
N THR A 139 -23.98 -3.06 12.75
CA THR A 139 -25.24 -3.79 12.92
C THR A 139 -26.43 -2.86 12.74
N ASN A 140 -27.23 -3.09 11.71
CA ASN A 140 -28.64 -2.67 11.67
C ASN A 140 -29.49 -3.64 12.48
#